data_AF-A0A250B397-F1
#
_entry.id   AF-A0A250B397-F1
#
_cell.length_a   1.000
_cell.length_b   1.000
_cell.length_c   1.000
_cell.angle_alpha   90.00
_cell.angle_beta   90.00
_cell.angle_gamma   90.00
#
_symmetry.space_group_name_H-M   'P 1'
#
loop_
_entity.id
_entity.type
_entity.pdbx_description
1 polymer ?
#
loop_
_entity_poly.entity_id
_entity_poly.type
_entity_poly.pdbx_seq_one_letter_code
_entity_poly.pdbx_strand_id
1 'polypeptide(L)'
;MVYKDFYHLMLEYFYQPVELFTGARKLPFTLYAEEQKLFVRNGKGNISLITPKEVAAFIERFEENESSLPKDYQDVTFKASYLLAAMKYITKQNFTDASVVR
;
A
#
# COMPACT_ATOMS: atom_id res chain seq x y z
N MET A 1 -11.97 5.24 14.70
CA MET A 1 -12.12 3.82 14.31
C MET A 1 -12.04 3.70 12.78
N VAL A 2 -10.97 4.23 12.16
CA VAL A 2 -10.89 4.38 10.68
C VAL A 2 -9.69 3.62 10.09
N TYR A 3 -8.67 3.29 10.90
CA TYR A 3 -7.45 2.66 10.40
C TYR A 3 -7.53 1.13 10.19
N LYS A 4 -8.47 0.45 10.86
CA LYS A 4 -8.63 -1.00 10.66
C LYS A 4 -9.05 -1.27 9.23
N ASP A 5 -9.93 -0.47 8.66
CA ASP A 5 -10.55 -0.77 7.38
C ASP A 5 -9.53 -0.77 6.25
N PHE A 6 -8.63 0.22 6.19
CA PHE A 6 -7.62 0.24 5.14
C PHE A 6 -6.60 -0.91 5.26
N TYR A 7 -6.21 -1.31 6.47
CA TYR A 7 -5.32 -2.48 6.62
C TYR A 7 -6.01 -3.77 6.16
N HIS A 8 -7.27 -4.00 6.54
CA HIS A 8 -8.02 -5.18 6.09
C HIS A 8 -8.24 -5.15 4.57
N LEU A 9 -8.54 -3.98 4.00
CA LEU A 9 -8.63 -3.80 2.55
C LEU A 9 -7.33 -4.20 1.85
N MET A 10 -6.17 -3.82 2.39
CA MET A 10 -4.88 -4.27 1.87
C MET A 10 -4.73 -5.79 1.97
N LEU A 11 -5.13 -6.41 3.07
CA LEU A 11 -5.09 -7.87 3.18
C LEU A 11 -5.96 -8.57 2.12
N GLU A 12 -7.12 -8.01 1.79
CA GLU A 12 -8.02 -8.54 0.75
C GLU A 12 -7.43 -8.38 -0.65
N TYR A 13 -7.00 -7.18 -1.03
CA TYR A 13 -6.44 -6.92 -2.37
C TYR A 13 -5.13 -7.67 -2.63
N PHE A 14 -4.37 -7.94 -1.57
CA PHE A 14 -3.06 -8.57 -1.67
C PHE A 14 -3.07 -10.01 -1.12
N TYR A 15 -4.24 -10.66 -1.02
CA TYR A 15 -4.33 -12.08 -0.62
C TYR A 15 -3.50 -13.00 -1.54
N GLN A 16 -3.38 -12.60 -2.81
CA GLN A 16 -2.41 -13.13 -3.75
C GLN A 16 -1.26 -12.14 -3.95
N PRO A 17 -0.04 -12.61 -4.23
CA PRO A 17 1.07 -11.73 -4.53
C PRO A 17 0.81 -10.85 -5.75
N VAL A 18 0.95 -9.54 -5.58
CA VAL A 18 0.80 -8.55 -6.65
C VAL A 18 2.14 -7.86 -6.89
N GLU A 19 2.62 -7.89 -8.14
CA GLU A 19 3.77 -7.11 -8.57
C GLU A 19 3.35 -5.64 -8.79
N LEU A 20 4.08 -4.74 -8.15
CA LEU A 20 3.85 -3.30 -8.18
C LEU A 20 5.17 -2.55 -8.43
N PHE A 21 5.04 -1.27 -8.75
CA PHE A 21 6.18 -0.38 -9.01
C PHE A 21 6.09 0.87 -8.14
N THR A 22 7.19 1.22 -7.48
CA THR A 22 7.29 2.49 -6.76
C THR A 22 7.16 3.69 -7.72
N GLY A 23 6.63 4.82 -7.23
CA GLY A 23 6.32 5.98 -8.09
C GLY A 23 7.50 6.52 -8.90
N ALA A 24 8.40 7.27 -8.27
CA ALA A 24 9.44 8.03 -9.00
C ALA A 24 10.51 7.14 -9.64
N ARG A 25 10.98 6.12 -8.92
CA ARG A 25 12.09 5.27 -9.38
C ARG A 25 11.64 4.04 -10.16
N LYS A 26 10.33 3.77 -10.23
CA LYS A 26 9.75 2.59 -10.90
C LYS A 26 10.43 1.28 -10.50
N LEU A 27 10.90 1.18 -9.25
CA LEU A 27 11.51 -0.05 -8.75
C LEU A 27 10.40 -1.08 -8.49
N PRO A 28 10.56 -2.33 -9.00
CA PRO A 28 9.59 -3.39 -8.79
C PRO A 28 9.64 -3.90 -7.35
N PHE A 29 8.49 -4.34 -6.86
CA PHE A 29 8.32 -5.04 -5.60
C PHE A 29 7.05 -5.89 -5.65
N THR A 30 6.96 -6.86 -4.75
CA THR A 30 5.75 -7.67 -4.57
C THR A 30 5.12 -7.34 -3.23
N LEU A 31 3.82 -7.07 -3.23
CA LEU A 31 3.01 -6.93 -2.02
C LEU A 31 2.11 -8.16 -1.89
N TYR A 32 2.04 -8.73 -0.70
CA TYR A 32 1.25 -9.94 -0.45
C TYR A 32 0.84 -10.04 1.02
N ALA A 33 -0.27 -10.71 1.26
CA ALA A 33 -0.78 -11.04 2.58
C ALA A 33 -0.60 -12.53 2.86
N GLU A 34 -0.12 -12.85 4.06
CA GLU A 34 0.06 -14.22 4.53
C GLU A 34 -0.24 -14.24 6.04
N GLU A 35 -1.02 -15.22 6.51
CA GLU A 35 -1.44 -15.30 7.92
C GLU A 35 -2.03 -13.99 8.49
N GLN A 36 -2.87 -13.29 7.71
CA GLN A 36 -3.45 -11.97 8.07
C GLN A 36 -2.41 -10.87 8.33
N LYS A 37 -1.19 -11.02 7.80
CA LYS A 37 -0.11 -10.04 7.88
C LYS A 37 0.28 -9.60 6.48
N LEU A 38 0.58 -8.32 6.34
CA LEU A 38 0.98 -7.73 5.08
C LEU A 38 2.49 -7.68 4.95
N PHE A 39 3.03 -8.18 3.85
CA PHE A 39 4.45 -8.23 3.56
C PHE A 39 4.78 -7.53 2.24
N VAL A 40 5.99 -6.96 2.20
CA VAL A 40 6.61 -6.49 0.96
C VAL A 40 7.90 -7.25 0.71
N ARG A 41 8.07 -7.77 -0.50
CA ARG A 41 9.33 -8.27 -1.04
C ARG A 41 9.87 -7.27 -2.06
N ASN A 42 10.99 -6.62 -1.76
CA ASN A 42 11.57 -5.63 -2.68
C ASN A 42 12.33 -6.30 -3.84
N GLY A 43 12.75 -5.51 -4.84
CA GLY A 43 13.53 -6.00 -5.98
C GLY A 43 14.90 -6.62 -5.65
N LYS A 44 15.39 -6.51 -4.40
CA LYS A 44 16.58 -7.24 -3.91
C LYS A 44 16.24 -8.58 -3.25
N GLY A 45 14.95 -8.92 -3.17
CA GLY A 45 14.46 -10.12 -2.49
C GLY A 45 14.29 -9.95 -0.98
N ASN A 46 14.56 -8.78 -0.40
CA ASN A 46 14.37 -8.55 1.03
C ASN A 46 12.88 -8.48 1.35
N ILE A 47 12.47 -9.22 2.39
CA ILE A 47 11.10 -9.25 2.88
C ILE A 47 11.02 -8.37 4.13
N SER A 48 9.96 -7.56 4.23
CA SER A 48 9.66 -6.81 5.44
C SER A 48 8.16 -6.80 5.72
N LEU A 49 7.81 -6.85 7.00
CA LEU A 49 6.43 -6.73 7.49
C LEU A 49 5.97 -5.27 7.41
N ILE A 50 4.72 -5.09 6.99
CA ILE A 50 3.97 -3.85 7.09
C ILE A 50 2.92 -4.04 8.19
N THR A 51 3.09 -3.31 9.28
CA THR A 51 2.19 -3.43 10.44
C THR A 51 0.91 -2.62 10.28
N PRO A 52 -0.20 -3.01 10.93
CA PRO A 52 -1.41 -2.20 10.96
C PRO A 52 -1.16 -0.77 11.47
N LYS A 53 -0.23 -0.60 12.42
CA LYS A 53 0.13 0.72 12.98
C LYS A 53 0.83 1.61 11.94
N GLU A 54 1.74 1.06 11.14
CA GLU A 54 2.39 1.81 10.06
C GLU A 54 1.39 2.25 9.00
N VAL A 55 0.45 1.37 8.63
CA VAL A 55 -0.62 1.71 7.66
C VAL A 55 -1.54 2.78 8.21
N ALA A 56 -1.93 2.68 9.49
CA ALA A 56 -2.74 3.68 10.17
C ALA A 56 -2.11 5.07 10.12
N ALA A 57 -0.85 5.19 10.56
CA ALA A 57 -0.14 6.46 10.61
C ALA A 57 0.11 7.03 9.20
N PHE A 58 0.34 6.17 8.22
CA PHE A 58 0.43 6.59 6.82
C PHE A 58 -0.89 7.17 6.30
N ILE A 59 -2.02 6.51 6.55
CA ILE A 59 -3.33 6.98 6.09
C ILE A 59 -3.73 8.29 6.75
N GLU A 60 -3.51 8.43 8.05
CA GLU A 60 -3.75 9.70 8.77
C GLU A 60 -2.98 10.85 8.11
N ARG A 61 -1.68 10.65 7.85
CA ARG A 61 -0.86 11.67 7.18
C ARG A 61 -1.29 11.90 5.73
N PHE A 62 -1.74 10.85 5.04
CA PHE A 62 -2.21 10.97 3.66
C PHE A 62 -3.50 11.81 3.59
N GLU A 63 -4.44 11.59 4.51
CA GLU A 63 -5.67 12.38 4.60
C GLU A 63 -5.41 13.85 4.96
N GLU A 64 -4.33 14.15 5.69
CA GLU A 64 -3.96 15.53 6.04
C GLU A 64 -3.41 16.34 4.86
N ASN A 65 -2.67 15.71 3.93
CA ASN A 65 -1.90 16.43 2.93
C ASN A 65 -2.04 15.95 1.48
N GLU A 66 -2.68 14.80 1.26
CA GLU A 66 -2.89 14.13 -0.03
C GLU A 66 -1.61 13.96 -0.88
N SER A 67 -0.43 13.94 -0.24
CA SER A 67 0.84 13.97 -0.95
C SER A 67 1.12 12.64 -1.65
N SER A 68 1.60 12.71 -2.89
CA SER A 68 2.12 11.55 -3.62
C SER A 68 3.62 11.33 -3.43
N LEU A 69 4.28 12.12 -2.59
CA LEU A 69 5.72 12.08 -2.39
C LEU A 69 6.08 11.26 -1.13
N PRO A 70 6.85 10.16 -1.24
CA PRO A 70 7.21 9.34 -0.09
C PRO A 70 7.94 10.09 1.03
N LYS A 71 8.63 11.19 0.70
CA LYS A 71 9.38 12.00 1.67
C LYS A 71 8.47 12.66 2.72
N ASP A 72 7.20 12.91 2.38
CA ASP A 72 6.24 13.61 3.24
C ASP A 72 5.64 12.70 4.33
N TYR A 73 6.07 11.43 4.36
CA TYR A 73 5.65 10.39 5.29
C TYR A 73 6.82 9.79 6.08
N GLN A 74 8.04 10.32 5.94
CA GLN A 74 9.24 9.72 6.52
C GLN A 74 9.25 9.71 8.05
N ASP A 75 8.51 10.62 8.68
CA ASP A 75 8.32 10.67 10.12
C ASP A 75 7.36 9.58 10.64
N VAL A 76 6.51 9.02 9.77
CA VAL A 76 5.55 7.97 10.15
C VAL A 76 5.95 6.58 9.64
N THR A 77 6.57 6.46 8.47
CA THR A 77 7.07 5.17 7.96
C THR A 77 8.11 5.30 6.84
N PHE A 78 9.12 4.41 6.86
CA PHE A 78 10.07 4.25 5.75
C PHE A 78 9.49 3.47 4.56
N LYS A 79 8.27 2.92 4.68
CA LYS A 79 7.62 2.10 3.64
C LYS A 79 6.62 2.88 2.78
N ALA A 80 6.59 4.20 2.91
CA ALA A 80 5.61 5.07 2.26
C ALA A 80 5.55 4.90 0.72
N SER A 81 6.69 4.66 0.07
CA SER A 81 6.72 4.44 -1.38
C SER A 81 5.96 3.19 -1.83
N TYR A 82 5.93 2.15 -0.98
CA TYR A 82 5.17 0.93 -1.23
C TYR A 82 3.67 1.17 -0.96
N LEU A 83 3.34 1.86 0.13
CA LEU A 83 1.97 2.16 0.52
C LEU A 83 1.26 3.07 -0.50
N LEU A 84 1.95 4.11 -0.99
CA LEU A 84 1.43 4.97 -2.06
C LEU A 84 1.14 4.20 -3.35
N ALA A 85 2.03 3.26 -3.73
CA ALA A 85 1.82 2.42 -4.90
C ALA A 85 0.65 1.43 -4.70
N ALA A 86 0.51 0.85 -3.51
CA ALA A 86 -0.59 -0.03 -3.15
C ALA A 86 -1.94 0.69 -3.18
N MET A 87 -2.01 1.90 -2.60
CA MET A 87 -3.21 2.72 -2.63
C MET A 87 -3.60 3.09 -4.06
N LYS A 88 -2.64 3.53 -4.89
CA LYS A 88 -2.89 3.79 -6.32
C LYS A 88 -3.42 2.56 -7.06
N TYR A 89 -2.90 1.37 -6.74
CA TYR A 89 -3.37 0.11 -7.30
C TYR A 89 -4.83 -0.17 -6.91
N ILE A 90 -5.15 -0.12 -5.62
CA ILE A 90 -6.50 -0.35 -5.09
C ILE A 90 -7.49 0.65 -5.70
N THR A 91 -7.15 1.94 -5.73
CA THR A 91 -7.98 2.98 -6.36
C THR A 91 -8.25 2.65 -7.83
N LYS A 92 -7.22 2.24 -8.59
CA LYS A 92 -7.40 1.87 -10.00
C LYS A 92 -8.30 0.64 -10.19
N GLN A 93 -8.16 -0.38 -9.34
CA GLN A 93 -9.03 -1.56 -9.41
C GLN A 93 -10.49 -1.20 -9.15
N ASN A 94 -10.76 -0.44 -8.09
CA ASN A 94 -12.11 0.04 -7.79
C ASN A 94 -12.74 0.87 -8.92
N PHE A 95 -11.95 1.72 -9.59
CA PHE A 95 -12.43 2.46 -10.76
C PHE A 95 -12.72 1.55 -11.96
N THR A 96 -11.96 0.47 -12.12
CA THR A 96 -12.14 -0.49 -13.20
C THR A 96 -13.40 -1.32 -12.95
N ASP A 97 -13.60 -1.81 -11.72
CA ASP A 97 -14.78 -2.57 -11.33
C ASP A 97 -16.07 -1.74 -11.51
N ALA A 98 -16.06 -0.45 -11.13
CA ALA A 98 -17.20 0.44 -11.34
C ALA A 98 -17.51 0.74 -12.81
N SER A 99 -16.53 0.56 -13.71
CA SER A 99 -16.68 0.84 -15.15
C SER A 99 -17.19 -0.36 -15.95
N VAL A 100 -17.04 -1.59 -15.43
CA VAL A 100 -17.50 -2.83 -16.10
C VAL A 100 -18.99 -3.10 -15.87
N VAL A 101 -19.63 -2.41 -14.90
CA VAL A 101 -21.07 -2.53 -14.58
C VAL A 101 -21.92 -1.47 -15.29
N ARG A 102 -21.59 -1.07 -16.52
CA ARG A 102 -22.39 -0.12 -17.32
C ARG A 102 -22.74 -0.66 -18.70
#